data_AF-A0A177CNJ2-F1
#
_entry.id   AF-A0A177CNJ2-F1
#
_cell.length_a   1.000
_cell.length_b   1.000
_cell.length_c   1.000
_cell.angle_alpha   90.00
_cell.angle_beta   90.00
_cell.angle_gamma   90.00
#
_symmetry.space_group_name_H-M   'P 1'
#
loop_
_entity.id
_entity.type
_entity.pdbx_description
1 polymer ?
#
loop_
_entity_poly.entity_id
_entity_poly.type
_entity_poly.pdbx_seq_one_letter_code
_entity_poly.pdbx_strand_id
1 'polypeptide(L)'
;MKSPIPDYLTKVLENARANDDGAPAAYIETLANADTSKMAVALATVDGKVYSAGDDQVEFSIQSISKAFVYALAIEDAGLSRVLEKIGVEPSGDKFNHLSLEKKTNRPMNPMINAGAITAHSLVVGPDATLEERTDRILNALSKLAGRQLHVDEEVYEAELRDADRNMAIGYMLKAAGIISCDPRVVVKGYIRQCAINVTVNDLAIMAATLCNAGVHPVTCERIMPQLSVRQVLSVMTTCGMYDAAGDWVSRVGFPAKSGVAGGIIGALPGQVGIAAFSPKLDERGNSVRGVIMCEQLSNDMGLHMMDVSQLARATVQTHVARIVAGKHEPHHPHCNKDVVVFKMRGAVRFAGSERLTRAIARELGDPDPRDPGSGAHSDACAVVFSFRDAYSLSSIARRIVHEDVNRLLSDGKSVVVIDPSRVLEWDLKTNPKYPVVVENETQALDHIGGAGCKAVSQDDSW
;
A
#
# COMPACT_ATOMS: atom_id res chain seq x y z
N MET A 1 -0.57 30.45 -0.71
CA MET A 1 0.23 29.93 -1.85
C MET A 1 -0.47 28.69 -2.42
N LYS A 2 -0.33 28.39 -3.71
CA LYS A 2 -0.79 27.12 -4.29
C LYS A 2 0.32 26.06 -4.12
N SER A 3 -0.06 24.78 -4.11
CA SER A 3 0.92 23.68 -4.15
C SER A 3 1.70 23.74 -5.47
N PRO A 4 3.03 23.50 -5.48
CA PRO A 4 3.83 23.47 -6.70
C PRO A 4 3.67 22.17 -7.50
N ILE A 5 3.03 21.13 -6.94
CA ILE A 5 2.94 19.81 -7.57
C ILE A 5 2.22 19.85 -8.93
N PRO A 6 1.06 20.51 -9.11
CA PRO A 6 0.41 20.61 -10.43
C PRO A 6 1.26 21.29 -11.50
N ASP A 7 2.02 22.34 -11.13
CA ASP A 7 2.92 23.03 -12.05
C ASP A 7 4.07 22.10 -12.49
N TYR A 8 4.59 21.30 -11.56
CA TYR A 8 5.57 20.26 -11.86
C TYR A 8 4.98 19.16 -12.76
N LEU A 9 3.78 18.65 -12.49
CA LEU A 9 3.12 17.67 -13.36
C LEU A 9 2.88 18.20 -14.78
N THR A 10 2.57 19.49 -14.91
CA THR A 10 2.48 20.15 -16.22
C THR A 10 3.83 20.10 -16.95
N LYS A 11 4.94 20.35 -16.25
CA LYS A 11 6.28 20.23 -16.84
C LYS A 11 6.62 18.80 -17.27
N VAL A 12 6.21 17.80 -16.48
CA VAL A 12 6.37 16.38 -16.82
C VAL A 12 5.65 16.05 -18.14
N LEU A 13 4.43 16.56 -18.33
CA LEU A 13 3.70 16.39 -19.58
C LEU A 13 4.43 17.07 -20.75
N GLU A 14 4.85 18.31 -20.60
CA GLU A 14 5.53 19.03 -21.68
C GLU A 14 6.84 18.35 -22.12
N ASN A 15 7.60 17.79 -21.17
CA ASN A 15 8.81 17.04 -21.47
C ASN A 15 8.52 15.76 -22.28
N ALA A 16 7.41 15.07 -21.98
CA ALA A 16 7.01 13.85 -22.68
C ALA A 16 6.32 14.13 -24.04
N ARG A 17 5.77 15.34 -24.23
CA ARG A 17 4.93 15.70 -25.39
C ARG A 17 5.64 15.55 -26.73
N ALA A 18 6.95 15.86 -26.77
CA ALA A 18 7.74 15.84 -28.01
C ALA A 18 8.00 14.43 -28.56
N ASN A 19 7.90 13.39 -27.74
CA ASN A 19 8.04 12.02 -28.23
C ASN A 19 6.73 11.59 -28.90
N ASP A 20 6.78 11.26 -30.18
CA ASP A 20 5.62 10.83 -30.98
C ASP A 20 5.71 9.36 -31.45
N ASP A 21 6.63 8.60 -30.87
CA ASP A 21 6.88 7.20 -31.20
C ASP A 21 5.70 6.30 -30.81
N GLY A 22 5.70 5.09 -31.38
CA GLY A 22 4.67 4.09 -31.12
C GLY A 22 3.38 4.31 -31.91
N ALA A 23 2.38 3.48 -31.62
CA ALA A 23 1.08 3.52 -32.27
C ALA A 23 -0.03 3.10 -31.29
N PRO A 24 -1.28 3.55 -31.48
CA PRO A 24 -2.41 3.01 -30.74
C PRO A 24 -2.57 1.50 -30.97
N ALA A 25 -3.26 0.82 -30.04
CA ALA A 25 -3.64 -0.57 -30.24
C ALA A 25 -4.59 -0.70 -31.45
N ALA A 26 -4.23 -1.50 -32.44
CA ALA A 26 -4.93 -1.57 -33.72
C ALA A 26 -5.92 -2.75 -33.87
N TYR A 27 -6.04 -3.61 -32.86
CA TYR A 27 -6.85 -4.85 -32.96
C TYR A 27 -8.37 -4.60 -32.78
N ILE A 28 -8.76 -3.46 -32.20
CA ILE A 28 -10.15 -2.98 -32.20
C ILE A 28 -10.22 -1.53 -32.67
N GLU A 29 -11.27 -1.21 -33.43
CA GLU A 29 -11.45 0.08 -34.08
C GLU A 29 -11.46 1.26 -33.09
N THR A 30 -12.15 1.12 -31.96
CA THR A 30 -12.24 2.17 -30.93
C THR A 30 -10.87 2.56 -30.36
N LEU A 31 -9.95 1.60 -30.18
CA LEU A 31 -8.58 1.90 -29.73
C LEU A 31 -7.69 2.39 -30.87
N ALA A 32 -7.88 1.87 -32.08
CA ALA A 32 -7.12 2.28 -33.26
C ALA A 32 -7.35 3.77 -33.59
N ASN A 33 -8.58 4.24 -33.36
CA ASN A 33 -9.02 5.61 -33.61
C ASN A 33 -8.89 6.54 -32.39
N ALA A 34 -8.22 6.10 -31.31
CA ALA A 34 -8.01 6.93 -30.12
C ALA A 34 -7.27 8.23 -30.46
N ASP A 35 -7.68 9.33 -29.83
CA ASP A 35 -7.03 10.64 -30.01
C ASP A 35 -5.63 10.63 -29.39
N THR A 36 -4.62 10.43 -30.23
CA THR A 36 -3.19 10.35 -29.83
C THR A 36 -2.59 11.66 -29.34
N SER A 37 -3.31 12.78 -29.43
CA SER A 37 -2.89 14.05 -28.82
C SER A 37 -3.10 14.09 -27.31
N LYS A 38 -3.97 13.20 -26.79
CA LYS A 38 -4.36 13.17 -25.38
C LYS A 38 -3.26 12.63 -24.49
N MET A 39 -3.02 13.35 -23.40
CA MET A 39 -2.07 12.93 -22.39
C MET A 39 -2.42 13.49 -21.02
N ALA A 40 -2.28 12.67 -19.98
CA ALA A 40 -2.56 13.09 -18.61
C ALA A 40 -1.69 12.34 -17.61
N VAL A 41 -1.47 12.98 -16.46
CA VAL A 41 -0.75 12.39 -15.32
C VAL A 41 -1.42 12.81 -14.02
N ALA A 42 -1.52 11.89 -13.06
CA ALA A 42 -2.09 12.14 -11.76
C ALA A 42 -1.30 11.45 -10.64
N LEU A 43 -1.26 12.10 -9.48
CA LEU A 43 -0.72 11.61 -8.22
C LEU A 43 -1.82 11.68 -7.16
N ALA A 44 -2.02 10.59 -6.43
CA ALA A 44 -2.91 10.54 -5.28
C ALA A 44 -2.14 10.11 -4.03
N THR A 45 -2.14 10.95 -3.01
CA THR A 45 -1.48 10.66 -1.74
C THR A 45 -2.32 9.70 -0.89
N VAL A 46 -1.69 9.01 0.06
CA VAL A 46 -2.37 8.05 0.95
C VAL A 46 -3.38 8.71 1.92
N ASP A 47 -3.35 10.03 2.07
CA ASP A 47 -4.34 10.84 2.80
C ASP A 47 -5.42 11.46 1.88
N GLY A 48 -5.48 11.06 0.61
CA GLY A 48 -6.61 11.32 -0.27
C GLY A 48 -6.51 12.59 -1.11
N LYS A 49 -5.35 13.26 -1.14
CA LYS A 49 -5.14 14.42 -2.01
C LYS A 49 -4.74 13.98 -3.41
N VAL A 50 -5.48 14.45 -4.42
CA VAL A 50 -5.17 14.24 -5.83
C VAL A 50 -4.57 15.51 -6.44
N TYR A 51 -3.50 15.32 -7.21
CA TYR A 51 -2.89 16.32 -8.09
C TYR A 51 -2.85 15.75 -9.50
N SER A 52 -3.25 16.52 -10.49
CA SER A 52 -3.31 16.07 -11.88
C SER A 52 -2.95 17.21 -12.84
N ALA A 53 -2.58 16.83 -14.06
CA ALA A 53 -2.38 17.74 -15.18
C ALA A 53 -2.74 17.06 -16.50
N GLY A 54 -2.99 17.87 -17.53
CA GLY A 54 -3.32 17.39 -18.88
C GLY A 54 -4.81 17.07 -19.06
N ASP A 55 -5.11 16.10 -19.91
CA ASP A 55 -6.47 15.64 -20.23
C ASP A 55 -7.04 14.72 -19.14
N ASP A 56 -7.02 15.18 -17.89
CA ASP A 56 -7.23 14.32 -16.71
C ASP A 56 -8.69 13.86 -16.45
N GLN A 57 -9.63 14.38 -17.24
CA GLN A 57 -11.04 13.98 -17.25
C GLN A 57 -11.40 13.06 -18.42
N VAL A 58 -10.45 12.74 -19.31
CA VAL A 58 -10.72 11.83 -20.42
C VAL A 58 -10.87 10.41 -19.88
N GLU A 59 -12.02 9.81 -20.16
CA GLU A 59 -12.27 8.41 -19.86
C GLU A 59 -11.66 7.50 -20.93
N PHE A 60 -11.15 6.36 -20.49
CA PHE A 60 -10.66 5.29 -21.35
C PHE A 60 -10.88 3.93 -20.67
N SER A 61 -10.95 2.87 -21.46
CA SER A 61 -11.12 1.51 -20.93
C SER A 61 -9.90 1.10 -20.09
N ILE A 62 -10.15 0.59 -18.87
CA ILE A 62 -9.11 0.23 -17.89
C ILE A 62 -8.19 -0.89 -18.40
N GLN A 63 -8.71 -1.77 -19.26
CA GLN A 63 -7.93 -2.83 -19.90
C GLN A 63 -7.17 -3.69 -18.88
N SER A 64 -5.94 -4.10 -19.20
CA SER A 64 -5.09 -4.95 -18.37
C SER A 64 -4.73 -4.36 -17.00
N ILE A 65 -5.00 -3.07 -16.73
CA ILE A 65 -4.86 -2.50 -15.38
C ILE A 65 -5.81 -3.17 -14.40
N SER A 66 -7.02 -3.55 -14.86
CA SER A 66 -8.04 -4.22 -14.04
C SER A 66 -7.54 -5.53 -13.41
N LYS A 67 -6.57 -6.20 -14.03
CA LYS A 67 -6.03 -7.49 -13.57
C LYS A 67 -5.49 -7.43 -12.15
N ALA A 68 -4.82 -6.34 -11.78
CA ALA A 68 -4.27 -6.17 -10.45
C ALA A 68 -5.37 -6.14 -9.38
N PHE A 69 -6.44 -5.40 -9.66
CA PHE A 69 -7.57 -5.25 -8.74
C PHE A 69 -8.41 -6.54 -8.68
N VAL A 70 -8.70 -7.17 -9.81
CA VAL A 70 -9.47 -8.42 -9.84
C VAL A 70 -8.68 -9.59 -9.24
N TYR A 71 -7.35 -9.59 -9.32
CA TYR A 71 -6.53 -10.53 -8.56
C TYR A 71 -6.69 -10.34 -7.05
N ALA A 72 -6.76 -9.10 -6.56
CA ALA A 72 -7.04 -8.83 -5.15
C ALA A 72 -8.43 -9.35 -4.73
N LEU A 73 -9.45 -9.14 -5.57
CA LEU A 73 -10.81 -9.64 -5.32
C LEU A 73 -10.86 -11.17 -5.30
N ALA A 74 -10.16 -11.83 -6.22
CA ALA A 74 -10.05 -13.29 -6.22
C ALA A 74 -9.40 -13.81 -4.91
N ILE A 75 -8.38 -13.12 -4.39
CA ILE A 75 -7.77 -13.47 -3.09
C ILE A 75 -8.76 -13.25 -1.95
N GLU A 76 -9.55 -12.18 -2.00
CA GLU A 76 -10.57 -11.89 -0.99
C GLU A 76 -11.67 -12.94 -0.97
N ASP A 77 -12.24 -13.27 -2.13
CA ASP A 77 -13.40 -14.16 -2.23
C ASP A 77 -13.00 -15.65 -2.08
N ALA A 78 -11.86 -16.07 -2.65
CA ALA A 78 -11.45 -17.48 -2.67
C ALA A 78 -10.35 -17.85 -1.64
N GLY A 79 -9.66 -16.85 -1.07
CA GLY A 79 -8.49 -17.04 -0.20
C GLY A 79 -7.19 -17.24 -0.97
N LEU A 80 -6.08 -16.69 -0.43
CA LEU A 80 -4.77 -16.69 -1.09
C LEU A 80 -4.28 -18.10 -1.47
N SER A 81 -4.42 -19.08 -0.57
CA SER A 81 -3.94 -20.44 -0.83
C SER A 81 -4.60 -21.06 -2.06
N ARG A 82 -5.93 -20.92 -2.19
CA ARG A 82 -6.69 -21.45 -3.32
C ARG A 82 -6.37 -20.71 -4.62
N VAL A 83 -6.11 -19.41 -4.54
CA VAL A 83 -5.64 -18.63 -5.69
C VAL A 83 -4.27 -19.14 -6.16
N LEU A 84 -3.33 -19.41 -5.25
CA LEU A 84 -1.97 -19.87 -5.59
C LEU A 84 -1.90 -21.31 -6.11
N GLU A 85 -2.89 -22.14 -5.79
CA GLU A 85 -3.10 -23.46 -6.42
C GLU A 85 -3.44 -23.32 -7.92
N LYS A 86 -4.05 -22.20 -8.31
CA LYS A 86 -4.58 -21.98 -9.66
C LYS A 86 -3.79 -20.96 -10.48
N ILE A 87 -2.99 -20.11 -9.85
CA ILE A 87 -2.24 -19.03 -10.49
C ILE A 87 -0.85 -18.94 -9.87
N GLY A 88 0.19 -18.91 -10.70
CA GLY A 88 1.55 -18.66 -10.25
C GLY A 88 1.81 -17.20 -9.89
N VAL A 89 3.09 -16.88 -9.62
CA VAL A 89 3.56 -15.53 -9.29
C VAL A 89 4.81 -15.14 -10.06
N GLU A 90 5.26 -15.99 -10.98
CA GLU A 90 6.53 -15.85 -11.67
C GLU A 90 6.34 -15.08 -12.98
N PRO A 91 7.33 -14.28 -13.41
CA PRO A 91 7.32 -13.66 -14.72
C PRO A 91 7.20 -14.72 -15.81
N SER A 92 6.41 -14.47 -16.84
CA SER A 92 6.45 -15.28 -18.05
C SER A 92 7.62 -14.79 -18.91
N GLY A 93 8.62 -15.65 -19.16
CA GLY A 93 9.73 -15.32 -20.08
C GLY A 93 9.32 -15.28 -21.57
N ASP A 94 8.07 -15.66 -21.86
CA ASP A 94 7.47 -15.55 -23.19
C ASP A 94 6.72 -14.21 -23.29
N LYS A 95 6.64 -13.65 -24.52
CA LYS A 95 5.79 -12.48 -24.82
C LYS A 95 4.42 -12.67 -24.15
N PHE A 96 3.84 -11.60 -23.62
CA PHE A 96 2.52 -11.64 -22.92
C PHE A 96 1.39 -12.32 -23.73
N ASN A 97 1.61 -12.49 -25.04
CA ASN A 97 0.71 -13.15 -25.97
C ASN A 97 0.84 -14.68 -26.11
N HIS A 98 1.85 -15.32 -25.51
CA HIS A 98 2.11 -16.74 -25.68
C HIS A 98 1.15 -17.63 -24.86
N LEU A 99 0.70 -18.74 -25.47
CA LEU A 99 -0.18 -19.73 -24.84
C LEU A 99 0.66 -20.70 -23.99
N SER A 100 1.23 -20.22 -22.89
CA SER A 100 2.09 -21.02 -22.02
C SER A 100 1.50 -21.21 -20.63
N LEU A 101 1.48 -22.46 -20.17
CA LEU A 101 1.19 -22.83 -18.77
C LEU A 101 2.48 -23.32 -18.10
N GLU A 102 2.58 -23.16 -16.77
CA GLU A 102 3.74 -23.63 -16.01
C GLU A 102 3.88 -25.16 -16.16
N LYS A 103 5.10 -25.62 -16.46
CA LYS A 103 5.39 -27.05 -16.59
C LYS A 103 5.09 -27.76 -15.27
N LYS A 104 4.45 -28.94 -15.33
CA LYS A 104 4.02 -29.82 -14.22
C LYS A 104 2.72 -29.41 -13.52
N THR A 105 2.50 -28.13 -13.25
CA THR A 105 1.30 -27.65 -12.52
C THR A 105 0.18 -27.23 -13.46
N ASN A 106 0.49 -26.91 -14.72
CA ASN A 106 -0.41 -26.35 -15.72
C ASN A 106 -1.10 -25.04 -15.29
N ARG A 107 -0.64 -24.37 -14.22
CA ARG A 107 -1.21 -23.08 -13.83
C ARG A 107 -0.63 -21.96 -14.71
N PRO A 108 -1.41 -20.91 -15.02
CA PRO A 108 -0.86 -19.68 -15.60
C PRO A 108 0.26 -19.11 -14.73
N MET A 109 1.30 -18.56 -15.38
CA MET A 109 2.53 -18.11 -14.71
C MET A 109 2.30 -17.03 -13.64
N ASN A 110 1.40 -16.08 -13.90
CA ASN A 110 1.05 -14.99 -13.00
C ASN A 110 -0.32 -14.38 -13.38
N PRO A 111 -0.97 -13.61 -12.49
CA PRO A 111 -2.24 -12.93 -12.77
C PRO A 111 -2.17 -11.73 -13.73
N MET A 112 -0.98 -11.26 -14.12
CA MET A 112 -0.82 -10.07 -14.99
C MET A 112 -0.90 -10.42 -16.48
N ILE A 113 -0.72 -11.70 -16.84
CA ILE A 113 -1.01 -12.25 -18.18
C ILE A 113 -2.48 -12.65 -18.32
N ASN A 114 -2.98 -12.73 -19.56
CA ASN A 114 -4.40 -13.00 -19.83
C ASN A 114 -4.88 -14.33 -19.24
N ALA A 115 -4.07 -15.38 -19.31
CA ALA A 115 -4.42 -16.68 -18.73
C ALA A 115 -4.65 -16.60 -17.23
N GLY A 116 -3.76 -15.92 -16.49
CA GLY A 116 -3.92 -15.71 -15.06
C GLY A 116 -5.08 -14.78 -14.73
N ALA A 117 -5.32 -13.76 -15.54
CA ALA A 117 -6.45 -12.85 -15.35
C ALA A 117 -7.81 -13.52 -15.56
N ILE A 118 -7.95 -14.37 -16.60
CA ILE A 118 -9.15 -15.17 -16.84
C ILE A 118 -9.36 -16.16 -15.68
N THR A 119 -8.29 -16.80 -15.19
CA THR A 119 -8.38 -17.63 -13.99
C THR A 119 -8.80 -16.82 -12.76
N ALA A 120 -8.20 -15.65 -12.50
CA ALA A 120 -8.57 -14.78 -11.38
C ALA A 120 -10.04 -14.37 -11.46
N HIS A 121 -10.52 -13.97 -12.64
CA HIS A 121 -11.92 -13.65 -12.87
C HIS A 121 -12.85 -14.83 -12.53
N SER A 122 -12.49 -16.06 -12.90
CA SER A 122 -13.29 -17.25 -12.57
C SER A 122 -13.39 -17.55 -11.08
N LEU A 123 -12.48 -17.01 -10.25
CA LEU A 123 -12.43 -17.21 -8.80
C LEU A 123 -13.22 -16.14 -8.03
N VAL A 124 -13.67 -15.07 -8.68
CA VAL A 124 -14.49 -14.02 -8.06
C VAL A 124 -15.91 -14.54 -7.79
N VAL A 125 -16.48 -14.17 -6.64
CA VAL A 125 -17.73 -14.68 -6.04
C VAL A 125 -17.67 -16.16 -5.67
N GLY A 126 -17.43 -17.03 -6.64
CA GLY A 126 -17.42 -18.48 -6.45
C GLY A 126 -17.46 -19.25 -7.77
N PRO A 127 -17.31 -20.59 -7.74
CA PRO A 127 -17.23 -21.41 -8.95
C PRO A 127 -18.52 -21.40 -9.79
N ASP A 128 -19.68 -21.37 -9.13
CA ASP A 128 -21.00 -21.46 -9.77
C ASP A 128 -21.62 -20.09 -10.09
N ALA A 129 -20.90 -19.00 -9.82
CA ALA A 129 -21.39 -17.66 -10.07
C ALA A 129 -21.65 -17.42 -11.57
N THR A 130 -22.72 -16.68 -11.85
CA THR A 130 -23.12 -16.25 -13.19
C THR A 130 -22.18 -15.17 -13.73
N LEU A 131 -22.34 -14.84 -15.01
CA LEU A 131 -21.65 -13.71 -15.63
C LEU A 131 -21.98 -12.38 -14.93
N GLU A 132 -23.27 -12.18 -14.64
CA GLU A 132 -23.80 -10.94 -14.08
C GLU A 132 -23.31 -10.74 -12.64
N GLU A 133 -23.40 -11.75 -11.79
CA GLU A 133 -22.91 -11.67 -10.39
C GLU A 133 -21.42 -11.33 -10.32
N ARG A 134 -20.59 -11.94 -11.18
CA ARG A 134 -19.15 -11.62 -11.24
C ARG A 134 -18.91 -10.21 -11.76
N THR A 135 -19.63 -9.81 -12.82
CA THR A 135 -19.52 -8.47 -13.41
C THR A 135 -19.89 -7.40 -12.39
N ASP A 136 -21.00 -7.58 -11.68
CA ASP A 136 -21.49 -6.64 -10.67
C ASP A 136 -20.52 -6.55 -9.49
N ARG A 137 -20.03 -7.69 -8.99
CA ARG A 137 -19.03 -7.71 -7.90
C ARG A 137 -17.77 -6.93 -8.27
N ILE A 138 -17.28 -7.12 -9.49
CA ILE A 138 -16.08 -6.43 -10.00
C ILE A 138 -16.37 -4.95 -10.21
N LEU A 139 -17.44 -4.59 -10.91
CA LEU A 139 -17.79 -3.21 -11.20
C LEU A 139 -18.02 -2.41 -9.91
N ASN A 140 -18.72 -2.98 -8.94
CA ASN A 140 -18.94 -2.36 -7.63
C ASN A 140 -17.63 -2.17 -6.86
N ALA A 141 -16.74 -3.17 -6.88
CA ALA A 141 -15.44 -3.05 -6.23
C ALA A 141 -14.54 -2.00 -6.88
N LEU A 142 -14.46 -1.97 -8.22
CA LEU A 142 -13.69 -0.94 -8.93
C LEU A 142 -14.30 0.46 -8.72
N SER A 143 -15.62 0.56 -8.66
CA SER A 143 -16.33 1.81 -8.34
C SER A 143 -16.01 2.31 -6.93
N LYS A 144 -16.00 1.40 -5.94
CA LYS A 144 -15.54 1.73 -4.58
C LYS A 144 -14.09 2.20 -4.56
N LEU A 145 -13.21 1.56 -5.33
CA LEU A 145 -11.80 1.94 -5.42
C LEU A 145 -11.59 3.29 -6.10
N ALA A 146 -12.44 3.66 -7.06
CA ALA A 146 -12.39 4.96 -7.73
C ALA A 146 -13.09 6.07 -6.92
N GLY A 147 -13.94 5.71 -5.95
CA GLY A 147 -14.75 6.66 -5.19
C GLY A 147 -15.95 7.22 -5.96
N ARG A 148 -16.29 6.63 -7.12
CA ARG A 148 -17.46 6.99 -7.95
C ARG A 148 -17.99 5.76 -8.68
N GLN A 149 -19.23 5.84 -9.16
CA GLN A 149 -19.80 4.78 -10.01
C GLN A 149 -19.08 4.75 -11.37
N LEU A 150 -18.45 3.62 -11.68
CA LEU A 150 -17.89 3.32 -13.00
C LEU A 150 -18.93 2.60 -13.85
N HIS A 151 -18.69 2.56 -15.16
CA HIS A 151 -19.55 1.88 -16.13
C HIS A 151 -18.71 1.12 -17.15
N VAL A 152 -19.33 0.13 -17.78
CA VAL A 152 -18.74 -0.62 -18.89
C VAL A 152 -18.96 0.17 -20.18
N ASP A 153 -17.91 0.30 -20.97
CA ASP A 153 -18.00 0.75 -22.35
C ASP A 153 -18.49 -0.42 -23.23
N GLU A 154 -19.77 -0.40 -23.59
CA GLU A 154 -20.37 -1.45 -24.40
C GLU A 154 -19.80 -1.49 -25.83
N GLU A 155 -19.31 -0.36 -26.35
CA GLU A 155 -18.70 -0.32 -27.68
C GLU A 155 -17.37 -1.09 -27.68
N VAL A 156 -16.51 -0.80 -26.70
CA VAL A 156 -15.25 -1.52 -26.50
C VAL A 156 -15.50 -2.99 -26.20
N TYR A 157 -16.46 -3.30 -25.33
CA TYR A 157 -16.82 -4.67 -24.99
C TYR A 157 -17.24 -5.49 -26.21
N GLU A 158 -18.17 -4.97 -27.02
CA GLU A 158 -18.66 -5.67 -28.22
C GLU A 158 -17.57 -5.76 -29.29
N ALA A 159 -16.69 -4.76 -29.42
CA ALA A 159 -15.56 -4.80 -30.33
C ALA A 159 -14.53 -5.88 -29.93
N GLU A 160 -14.15 -5.95 -28.65
CA GLU A 160 -13.23 -6.98 -28.17
C GLU A 160 -13.85 -8.39 -28.23
N LEU A 161 -15.16 -8.51 -28.00
CA LEU A 161 -15.85 -9.80 -28.07
C LEU A 161 -15.84 -10.39 -29.48
N ARG A 162 -15.91 -9.56 -30.52
CA ARG A 162 -15.82 -9.99 -31.92
C ARG A 162 -14.47 -10.57 -32.29
N ASP A 163 -13.39 -10.13 -31.65
CA ASP A 163 -12.00 -10.60 -31.88
C ASP A 163 -11.46 -11.42 -30.69
N ALA A 164 -12.35 -12.07 -29.92
CA ALA A 164 -12.00 -12.74 -28.67
C ALA A 164 -11.37 -14.13 -28.84
N ASP A 165 -11.12 -14.61 -30.07
CA ASP A 165 -10.71 -15.99 -30.38
C ASP A 165 -9.51 -16.46 -29.54
N ARG A 166 -8.52 -15.59 -29.37
CA ARG A 166 -7.34 -15.90 -28.55
C ARG A 166 -7.69 -16.08 -27.07
N ASN A 167 -8.50 -15.18 -26.50
CA ASN A 167 -8.91 -15.31 -25.10
C ASN A 167 -9.84 -16.53 -24.91
N MET A 168 -10.67 -16.86 -25.91
CA MET A 168 -11.46 -18.08 -25.93
C MET A 168 -10.58 -19.33 -25.93
N ALA A 169 -9.54 -19.37 -26.78
CA ALA A 169 -8.57 -20.46 -26.80
C ALA A 169 -7.88 -20.63 -25.44
N ILE A 170 -7.49 -19.52 -24.80
CA ILE A 170 -6.95 -19.54 -23.43
C ILE A 170 -7.95 -20.13 -22.45
N GLY A 171 -9.22 -19.70 -22.49
CA GLY A 171 -10.26 -20.23 -21.62
C GLY A 171 -10.45 -21.74 -21.77
N TYR A 172 -10.51 -22.25 -23.00
CA TYR A 172 -10.62 -23.69 -23.26
C TYR A 172 -9.37 -24.46 -22.82
N MET A 173 -8.18 -23.90 -23.04
CA MET A 173 -6.92 -24.46 -22.56
C MET A 173 -6.90 -24.58 -21.03
N LEU A 174 -7.30 -23.53 -20.32
CA LEU A 174 -7.40 -23.53 -18.85
C LEU A 174 -8.39 -24.56 -18.34
N LYS A 175 -9.50 -24.78 -19.06
CA LYS A 175 -10.48 -25.81 -18.72
C LYS A 175 -9.93 -27.22 -18.94
N ALA A 176 -9.28 -27.45 -20.09
CA ALA A 176 -8.64 -28.73 -20.39
C ALA A 176 -7.53 -29.07 -19.37
N ALA A 177 -6.84 -28.06 -18.85
CA ALA A 177 -5.84 -28.19 -17.79
C ALA A 177 -6.42 -28.38 -16.38
N GLY A 178 -7.76 -28.34 -16.20
CA GLY A 178 -8.41 -28.44 -14.89
C GLY A 178 -8.22 -27.22 -13.99
N ILE A 179 -7.75 -26.09 -14.55
CA ILE A 179 -7.57 -24.84 -13.80
C ILE A 179 -8.93 -24.19 -13.52
N ILE A 180 -9.77 -24.05 -14.54
CA ILE A 180 -11.15 -23.55 -14.41
C ILE A 180 -12.17 -24.68 -14.65
N SER A 181 -13.28 -24.67 -13.91
CA SER A 181 -14.36 -25.66 -14.05
C SER A 181 -15.58 -25.12 -14.82
N CYS A 182 -15.81 -23.82 -14.77
CA CYS A 182 -16.92 -23.12 -15.40
C CYS A 182 -16.86 -23.13 -16.94
N ASP A 183 -17.88 -22.60 -17.61
CA ASP A 183 -17.87 -22.44 -19.08
C ASP A 183 -16.85 -21.37 -19.49
N PRO A 184 -15.82 -21.70 -20.30
CA PRO A 184 -14.82 -20.75 -20.75
C PRO A 184 -15.43 -19.51 -21.43
N ARG A 185 -16.54 -19.69 -22.17
CA ARG A 185 -17.20 -18.59 -22.88
C ARG A 185 -17.77 -17.56 -21.91
N VAL A 186 -18.30 -18.02 -20.78
CA VAL A 186 -18.85 -17.15 -19.74
C VAL A 186 -17.73 -16.36 -19.06
N VAL A 187 -16.65 -17.03 -18.66
CA VAL A 187 -15.51 -16.36 -18.00
C VAL A 187 -14.83 -15.36 -18.91
N VAL A 188 -14.59 -15.73 -20.18
CA VAL A 188 -13.93 -14.84 -21.14
C VAL A 188 -14.79 -13.62 -21.43
N LYS A 189 -16.11 -13.77 -21.59
CA LYS A 189 -17.03 -12.62 -21.70
C LYS A 189 -16.92 -11.69 -20.49
N GLY A 190 -16.93 -12.25 -19.28
CA GLY A 190 -16.78 -11.46 -18.05
C GLY A 190 -15.44 -10.75 -17.96
N TYR A 191 -14.34 -11.41 -18.35
CA TYR A 191 -13.02 -10.81 -18.40
C TYR A 191 -12.93 -9.64 -19.40
N ILE A 192 -13.53 -9.78 -20.59
CA ILE A 192 -13.58 -8.69 -21.58
C ILE A 192 -14.42 -7.53 -21.04
N ARG A 193 -15.55 -7.83 -20.40
CA ARG A 193 -16.42 -6.82 -19.78
C ARG A 193 -15.72 -6.05 -18.66
N GLN A 194 -14.89 -6.74 -17.87
CA GLN A 194 -13.98 -6.13 -16.89
C GLN A 194 -12.95 -5.19 -17.56
N CYS A 195 -12.38 -5.58 -18.71
CA CYS A 195 -11.39 -4.75 -19.42
C CYS A 195 -12.01 -3.49 -20.01
N ALA A 196 -13.30 -3.52 -20.35
CA ALA A 196 -14.05 -2.42 -20.93
C ALA A 196 -14.57 -1.39 -19.90
N ILE A 197 -14.25 -1.51 -18.61
CA ILE A 197 -14.70 -0.52 -17.61
C ILE A 197 -13.97 0.81 -17.81
N ASN A 198 -14.71 1.91 -17.94
CA ASN A 198 -14.14 3.24 -18.18
C ASN A 198 -13.63 3.88 -16.89
N VAL A 199 -12.45 4.49 -16.98
CA VAL A 199 -11.75 5.19 -15.91
C VAL A 199 -11.03 6.43 -16.45
N THR A 200 -10.71 7.36 -15.57
CA THR A 200 -9.81 8.49 -15.81
C THR A 200 -8.46 8.25 -15.11
N VAL A 201 -7.45 9.07 -15.38
CA VAL A 201 -6.20 9.05 -14.59
C VAL A 201 -6.43 9.38 -13.11
N ASN A 202 -7.44 10.20 -12.80
CA ASN A 202 -7.78 10.54 -11.42
C ASN A 202 -8.34 9.33 -10.66
N ASP A 203 -9.21 8.56 -11.31
CA ASP A 203 -9.72 7.29 -10.75
C ASP A 203 -8.56 6.34 -10.49
N LEU A 204 -7.73 6.10 -11.50
CA LEU A 204 -6.59 5.20 -11.42
C LEU A 204 -5.60 5.60 -10.32
N ALA A 205 -5.35 6.90 -10.13
CA ALA A 205 -4.47 7.39 -9.08
C ALA A 205 -5.04 7.06 -7.69
N ILE A 206 -6.33 7.29 -7.45
CA ILE A 206 -6.99 6.95 -6.17
C ILE A 206 -7.06 5.43 -5.95
N MET A 207 -7.36 4.66 -6.99
CA MET A 207 -7.35 3.19 -6.94
C MET A 207 -5.94 2.67 -6.58
N ALA A 208 -4.89 3.25 -7.17
CA ALA A 208 -3.50 2.93 -6.84
C ALA A 208 -3.12 3.39 -5.42
N ALA A 209 -3.59 4.56 -4.98
CA ALA A 209 -3.37 5.05 -3.62
C ALA A 209 -4.00 4.13 -2.57
N THR A 210 -5.12 3.47 -2.89
CA THR A 210 -5.71 2.43 -2.03
C THR A 210 -4.77 1.23 -1.86
N LEU A 211 -4.07 0.80 -2.93
CA LEU A 211 -3.01 -0.22 -2.82
C LEU A 211 -1.83 0.30 -1.98
N CYS A 212 -1.44 1.57 -2.17
CA CYS A 212 -0.37 2.19 -1.39
C CYS A 212 -0.71 2.27 0.11
N ASN A 213 -2.00 2.43 0.43
CA ASN A 213 -2.52 2.55 1.78
C ASN A 213 -3.03 1.21 2.36
N ALA A 214 -2.35 0.10 2.01
CA ALA A 214 -2.64 -1.22 2.56
C ALA A 214 -4.10 -1.68 2.41
N GLY A 215 -4.75 -1.26 1.32
CA GLY A 215 -6.12 -1.63 0.97
C GLY A 215 -7.20 -0.76 1.60
N VAL A 216 -6.81 0.33 2.26
CA VAL A 216 -7.73 1.32 2.82
C VAL A 216 -7.88 2.48 1.84
N HIS A 217 -9.12 2.76 1.43
CA HIS A 217 -9.39 3.85 0.51
C HIS A 217 -9.00 5.19 1.16
N PRO A 218 -8.20 6.04 0.49
CA PRO A 218 -7.54 7.18 1.15
C PRO A 218 -8.52 8.31 1.54
N VAL A 219 -9.69 8.40 0.89
CA VAL A 219 -10.73 9.39 1.22
C VAL A 219 -11.81 8.85 2.16
N THR A 220 -12.42 7.69 1.84
CA THR A 220 -13.53 7.12 2.63
C THR A 220 -13.07 6.37 3.88
N CYS A 221 -11.78 6.07 4.00
CA CYS A 221 -11.19 5.24 5.05
C CYS A 221 -11.78 3.80 5.13
N GLU A 222 -12.55 3.37 4.13
CA GLU A 222 -13.06 2.01 4.04
C GLU A 222 -11.91 1.06 3.69
N ARG A 223 -11.80 -0.06 4.42
CA ARG A 223 -10.92 -1.16 4.00
C ARG A 223 -11.60 -1.92 2.87
N ILE A 224 -11.18 -1.63 1.63
CA ILE A 224 -11.67 -2.32 0.43
C ILE A 224 -10.91 -3.63 0.19
N MET A 225 -9.63 -3.70 0.59
CA MET A 225 -8.83 -4.92 0.44
C MET A 225 -8.09 -5.27 1.74
N PRO A 226 -7.94 -6.57 2.05
CA PRO A 226 -7.05 -7.00 3.12
C PRO A 226 -5.59 -6.65 2.82
N GLN A 227 -4.84 -6.22 3.85
CA GLN A 227 -3.44 -5.82 3.70
C GLN A 227 -2.55 -6.94 3.13
N LEU A 228 -2.81 -8.21 3.48
CA LEU A 228 -2.05 -9.34 2.95
C LEU A 228 -2.27 -9.53 1.44
N SER A 229 -3.50 -9.35 0.97
CA SER A 229 -3.85 -9.38 -0.46
C SER A 229 -3.15 -8.25 -1.21
N VAL A 230 -3.16 -7.05 -0.64
CA VAL A 230 -2.47 -5.88 -1.23
C VAL A 230 -0.97 -6.11 -1.34
N ARG A 231 -0.33 -6.65 -0.30
CA ARG A 231 1.08 -7.03 -0.37
C ARG A 231 1.34 -8.01 -1.51
N GLN A 232 0.49 -9.02 -1.66
CA GLN A 232 0.61 -10.00 -2.74
C GLN A 232 0.45 -9.36 -4.13
N VAL A 233 -0.54 -8.48 -4.30
CA VAL A 233 -0.78 -7.76 -5.56
C VAL A 233 0.41 -6.87 -5.93
N LEU A 234 0.92 -6.08 -4.98
CA LEU A 234 2.08 -5.21 -5.20
C LEU A 234 3.34 -6.02 -5.56
N SER A 235 3.57 -7.16 -4.92
CA SER A 235 4.68 -8.06 -5.27
C SER A 235 4.61 -8.50 -6.73
N VAL A 236 3.44 -8.95 -7.19
CA VAL A 236 3.28 -9.43 -8.56
C VAL A 236 3.27 -8.27 -9.57
N MET A 237 2.72 -7.11 -9.22
CA MET A 237 2.82 -5.91 -10.07
C MET A 237 4.28 -5.51 -10.28
N THR A 238 5.12 -5.64 -9.26
CA THR A 238 6.57 -5.34 -9.35
C THR A 238 7.27 -6.27 -10.34
N THR A 239 7.00 -7.57 -10.29
CA THR A 239 7.74 -8.56 -11.09
C THR A 239 7.12 -8.85 -12.45
N CYS A 240 5.82 -8.62 -12.62
CA CYS A 240 5.06 -9.06 -13.81
C CYS A 240 4.21 -7.97 -14.46
N GLY A 241 4.11 -6.77 -13.87
CA GLY A 241 3.12 -5.77 -14.28
C GLY A 241 3.43 -5.03 -15.57
N MET A 242 4.73 -4.91 -15.89
CA MET A 242 5.24 -4.24 -17.09
C MET A 242 5.71 -5.23 -18.17
N TYR A 243 5.18 -6.46 -18.15
CA TYR A 243 5.46 -7.50 -19.13
C TYR A 243 6.97 -7.78 -19.28
N ASP A 244 7.46 -7.88 -20.52
CA ASP A 244 8.87 -8.13 -20.85
C ASP A 244 9.79 -6.97 -20.41
N ALA A 245 9.23 -5.83 -19.97
CA ALA A 245 9.97 -4.69 -19.44
C ALA A 245 10.08 -4.65 -17.90
N ALA A 246 9.57 -5.65 -17.17
CA ALA A 246 9.52 -5.60 -15.71
C ALA A 246 10.90 -5.42 -15.05
N GLY A 247 11.95 -6.07 -15.58
CA GLY A 247 13.32 -5.90 -15.08
C GLY A 247 13.86 -4.47 -15.28
N ASP A 248 13.73 -3.94 -16.50
CA ASP A 248 14.11 -2.56 -16.82
C ASP A 248 13.33 -1.57 -15.97
N TRP A 249 12.02 -1.80 -15.78
CA TRP A 249 11.13 -0.95 -15.01
C TRP A 249 11.53 -0.88 -13.54
N VAL A 250 11.80 -2.01 -12.90
CA VAL A 250 12.21 -2.04 -11.48
C VAL A 250 13.53 -1.30 -11.27
N SER A 251 14.42 -1.29 -12.27
CA SER A 251 15.71 -0.59 -12.17
C SER A 251 15.63 0.91 -12.47
N ARG A 252 14.75 1.35 -13.37
CA ARG A 252 14.66 2.76 -13.81
C ARG A 252 13.57 3.56 -13.13
N VAL A 253 12.47 2.90 -12.76
CA VAL A 253 11.26 3.52 -12.19
C VAL A 253 11.02 3.05 -10.76
N GLY A 254 11.08 1.73 -10.54
CA GLY A 254 11.17 1.15 -9.20
C GLY A 254 9.92 1.17 -8.34
N PHE A 255 8.75 1.54 -8.85
CA PHE A 255 7.48 1.28 -8.16
C PHE A 255 6.66 0.18 -8.85
N PRO A 256 5.91 -0.65 -8.09
CA PRO A 256 4.94 -1.58 -8.65
C PRO A 256 4.01 -0.90 -9.64
N ALA A 257 3.85 -1.45 -10.84
CA ALA A 257 3.06 -0.81 -11.90
C ALA A 257 2.28 -1.80 -12.75
N LYS A 258 1.33 -1.29 -13.55
CA LYS A 258 0.63 -2.07 -14.58
C LYS A 258 0.22 -1.16 -15.73
N SER A 259 0.57 -1.56 -16.95
CA SER A 259 0.11 -0.90 -18.19
C SER A 259 -1.19 -1.51 -18.74
N GLY A 260 -1.96 -0.72 -19.48
CA GLY A 260 -3.12 -1.12 -20.28
C GLY A 260 -2.98 -0.65 -21.73
N VAL A 261 -3.48 -1.45 -22.66
CA VAL A 261 -3.38 -1.20 -24.12
C VAL A 261 -4.20 0.01 -24.60
N ALA A 262 -5.08 0.57 -23.77
CA ALA A 262 -5.70 1.86 -24.03
C ALA A 262 -4.72 3.05 -23.83
N GLY A 263 -3.50 2.80 -23.32
CA GLY A 263 -2.50 3.83 -23.06
C GLY A 263 -2.40 4.27 -21.60
N GLY A 264 -3.15 3.63 -20.69
CA GLY A 264 -3.07 3.88 -19.26
C GLY A 264 -1.90 3.13 -18.60
N ILE A 265 -1.30 3.74 -17.57
CA ILE A 265 -0.37 3.11 -16.66
C ILE A 265 -0.77 3.46 -15.24
N ILE A 266 -0.79 2.48 -14.34
CA ILE A 266 -0.84 2.72 -12.88
C ILE A 266 0.51 2.43 -12.26
N GLY A 267 0.86 3.18 -11.22
CA GLY A 267 1.98 2.98 -10.33
C GLY A 267 1.54 3.07 -8.88
N ALA A 268 2.05 2.21 -8.01
CA ALA A 268 1.70 2.21 -6.59
C ALA A 268 2.96 2.14 -5.73
N LEU A 269 3.38 3.27 -5.17
CA LEU A 269 4.52 3.32 -4.25
C LEU A 269 4.05 3.11 -2.79
N PRO A 270 4.35 1.95 -2.17
CA PRO A 270 3.72 1.55 -0.92
C PRO A 270 3.97 2.56 0.22
N GLY A 271 2.89 3.01 0.85
CA GLY A 271 2.91 3.99 1.94
C GLY A 271 3.15 5.44 1.54
N GLN A 272 3.23 5.75 0.24
CA GLN A 272 3.56 7.10 -0.25
C GLN A 272 2.49 7.66 -1.20
N VAL A 273 2.41 7.14 -2.43
CA VAL A 273 1.63 7.78 -3.49
C VAL A 273 1.19 6.77 -4.56
N GLY A 274 -0.07 6.88 -4.99
CA GLY A 274 -0.61 6.28 -6.19
C GLY A 274 -0.36 7.18 -7.40
N ILE A 275 0.02 6.59 -8.53
CA ILE A 275 0.43 7.26 -9.75
C ILE A 275 -0.44 6.73 -10.88
N ALA A 276 -0.88 7.62 -11.75
CA ALA A 276 -1.51 7.25 -13.02
C ALA A 276 -0.99 8.12 -14.16
N ALA A 277 -0.77 7.52 -15.31
CA ALA A 277 -0.44 8.21 -16.54
C ALA A 277 -1.31 7.68 -17.69
N PHE A 278 -1.59 8.52 -18.67
CA PHE A 278 -2.35 8.16 -19.86
C PHE A 278 -1.74 8.81 -21.09
N SER A 279 -1.53 8.01 -22.12
CA SER A 279 -1.24 8.44 -23.49
C SER A 279 -1.44 7.25 -24.44
N PRO A 280 -2.29 7.33 -25.48
CA PRO A 280 -2.72 6.17 -26.27
C PRO A 280 -1.62 5.38 -27.00
N LYS A 281 -0.56 6.04 -27.48
CA LYS A 281 0.50 5.39 -28.27
C LYS A 281 1.33 4.41 -27.43
N LEU A 282 1.46 3.18 -27.93
CA LEU A 282 2.17 2.08 -27.28
C LEU A 282 3.51 1.78 -27.97
N ASP A 283 4.48 1.34 -27.18
CA ASP A 283 5.74 0.76 -27.64
C ASP A 283 5.55 -0.69 -28.15
N GLU A 284 6.63 -1.30 -28.65
CA GLU A 284 6.63 -2.70 -29.13
C GLU A 284 6.29 -3.73 -28.03
N ARG A 285 6.38 -3.33 -26.76
CA ARG A 285 6.09 -4.17 -25.59
C ARG A 285 4.65 -3.96 -25.09
N GLY A 286 3.87 -3.07 -25.71
CA GLY A 286 2.48 -2.78 -25.36
C GLY A 286 2.31 -1.80 -24.19
N ASN A 287 3.33 -1.00 -23.88
CA ASN A 287 3.28 0.04 -22.85
C ASN A 287 3.13 1.43 -23.44
N SER A 288 2.41 2.33 -22.76
CA SER A 288 2.31 3.73 -23.19
C SER A 288 3.68 4.40 -23.26
N VAL A 289 4.08 4.88 -24.45
CA VAL A 289 5.40 5.48 -24.69
C VAL A 289 5.60 6.69 -23.78
N ARG A 290 4.70 7.67 -23.89
CA ARG A 290 4.76 8.88 -23.05
C ARG A 290 4.49 8.56 -21.58
N GLY A 291 3.60 7.60 -21.28
CA GLY A 291 3.33 7.19 -19.91
C GLY A 291 4.57 6.67 -19.18
N VAL A 292 5.39 5.85 -19.85
CA VAL A 292 6.67 5.35 -19.30
C VAL A 292 7.62 6.53 -19.02
N ILE A 293 7.76 7.47 -19.96
CA ILE A 293 8.61 8.67 -19.79
C ILE A 293 8.16 9.50 -18.59
N MET A 294 6.85 9.72 -18.43
CA MET A 294 6.31 10.45 -17.26
C MET A 294 6.65 9.73 -15.95
N CYS A 295 6.46 8.40 -15.90
CA CYS A 295 6.77 7.60 -14.72
C CYS A 295 8.27 7.60 -14.37
N GLU A 296 9.14 7.50 -15.38
CA GLU A 296 10.60 7.61 -15.20
C GLU A 296 11.00 8.99 -14.66
N GLN A 297 10.44 10.07 -15.21
CA GLN A 297 10.71 11.41 -14.72
C GLN A 297 10.22 11.60 -13.28
N LEU A 298 9.01 11.15 -12.95
CA LEU A 298 8.47 11.19 -11.59
C LEU A 298 9.38 10.44 -10.60
N SER A 299 9.89 9.27 -10.97
CA SER A 299 10.83 8.51 -10.14
C SER A 299 12.12 9.29 -9.88
N ASN A 300 12.75 9.81 -10.94
CA ASN A 300 14.03 10.52 -10.85
C ASN A 300 13.96 11.86 -10.11
N ASP A 301 12.99 12.71 -10.46
CA ASP A 301 12.92 14.09 -9.95
C ASP A 301 12.37 14.14 -8.51
N MET A 302 11.49 13.18 -8.14
CA MET A 302 10.82 13.16 -6.84
C MET A 302 11.31 12.05 -5.90
N GLY A 303 12.27 11.23 -6.31
CA GLY A 303 12.77 10.09 -5.51
C GLY A 303 11.71 9.01 -5.28
N LEU A 304 10.77 8.85 -6.23
CA LEU A 304 9.67 7.89 -6.12
C LEU A 304 10.13 6.50 -6.56
N HIS A 305 11.06 5.90 -5.81
CA HIS A 305 11.62 4.59 -6.12
C HIS A 305 11.52 3.68 -4.88
N MET A 306 11.05 2.43 -5.00
CA MET A 306 10.87 1.57 -3.82
C MET A 306 12.20 1.21 -3.12
N MET A 307 13.30 1.27 -3.86
CA MET A 307 14.66 1.03 -3.34
C MET A 307 15.36 2.31 -2.85
N ASP A 308 14.74 3.48 -2.98
CA ASP A 308 15.23 4.71 -2.34
C ASP A 308 14.80 4.71 -0.88
N VAL A 309 15.58 4.01 -0.05
CA VAL A 309 15.22 3.72 1.34
C VAL A 309 15.45 4.93 2.24
N SER A 310 14.36 5.52 2.73
CA SER A 310 14.40 6.49 3.83
C SER A 310 14.72 5.82 5.17
N GLN A 311 15.63 6.40 5.98
CA GLN A 311 16.01 5.90 7.30
C GLN A 311 14.95 6.18 8.40
N LEU A 312 13.69 5.82 8.13
CA LEU A 312 12.49 6.15 8.93
C LEU A 312 12.64 5.84 10.42
N ALA A 313 13.30 4.73 10.74
CA ALA A 313 13.43 4.27 12.12
C ALA A 313 14.21 5.26 13.01
N ARG A 314 15.08 6.13 12.47
CA ARG A 314 15.83 7.11 13.28
C ARG A 314 14.94 8.19 13.89
N ALA A 315 13.82 8.50 13.24
CA ALA A 315 12.89 9.54 13.69
C ALA A 315 11.70 8.99 14.50
N THR A 316 11.63 7.67 14.70
CA THR A 316 10.46 7.00 15.30
C THR A 316 10.45 7.07 16.83
N VAL A 317 11.64 7.06 17.46
CA VAL A 317 11.78 7.01 18.93
C VAL A 317 12.49 8.27 19.40
N GLN A 318 11.88 8.97 20.34
CA GLN A 318 12.52 10.05 21.10
C GLN A 318 12.54 9.65 22.57
N THR A 319 13.71 9.75 23.18
CA THR A 319 13.90 9.52 24.61
C THR A 319 14.05 10.86 25.29
N HIS A 320 13.31 11.06 26.38
CA HIS A 320 13.44 12.22 27.24
C HIS A 320 13.54 11.78 28.69
N VAL A 321 14.40 12.43 29.46
CA VAL A 321 14.47 12.23 30.91
C VAL A 321 13.95 13.48 31.58
N ALA A 322 13.00 13.29 32.48
CA ALA A 322 12.42 14.38 33.23
C ALA A 322 12.46 14.09 34.73
N ARG A 323 12.58 15.15 35.52
CA ARG A 323 12.55 15.08 36.98
C ARG A 323 11.19 15.53 37.51
N ILE A 324 10.61 14.73 38.40
CA ILE A 324 9.30 15.06 38.99
C ILE A 324 9.46 16.18 40.02
N VAL A 325 8.65 17.22 39.85
CA VAL A 325 8.48 18.33 40.79
C VAL A 325 7.11 18.20 41.43
N ALA A 326 7.07 18.13 42.77
CA ALA A 326 5.85 17.92 43.52
C ALA A 326 4.80 19.03 43.27
N GLY A 327 3.53 18.62 43.30
CA GLY A 327 2.40 19.54 43.23
C GLY A 327 2.22 20.34 44.52
N LYS A 328 1.58 21.51 44.42
CA LYS A 328 1.31 22.37 45.59
C LYS A 328 0.53 21.67 46.70
N HIS A 329 -0.28 20.67 46.35
CA HIS A 329 -1.14 19.95 47.28
C HIS A 329 -0.50 18.66 47.82
N GLU A 330 0.62 18.20 47.25
CA GLU A 330 1.36 17.00 47.68
C GLU A 330 2.89 17.21 47.66
N PRO A 331 3.42 18.16 48.46
CA PRO A 331 4.83 18.58 48.40
C PRO A 331 5.84 17.49 48.80
N HIS A 332 5.39 16.43 49.48
CA HIS A 332 6.23 15.34 50.01
C HIS A 332 6.00 14.00 49.30
N HIS A 333 5.51 14.01 48.06
CA HIS A 333 5.27 12.78 47.31
C HIS A 333 6.56 11.92 47.19
N PRO A 334 6.50 10.59 47.37
CA PRO A 334 7.69 9.70 47.36
C PRO A 334 8.53 9.70 46.07
N HIS A 335 7.94 10.16 44.97
CA HIS A 335 8.60 10.28 43.67
C HIS A 335 9.09 11.70 43.36
N CYS A 336 8.92 12.66 44.27
CA CYS A 336 9.48 14.00 44.11
C CYS A 336 11.01 13.94 43.97
N ASN A 337 11.57 14.73 43.05
CA ASN A 337 12.99 14.76 42.67
C ASN A 337 13.56 13.42 42.17
N LYS A 338 12.71 12.47 41.77
CA LYS A 338 13.14 11.26 41.08
C LYS A 338 12.98 11.41 39.56
N ASP A 339 13.77 10.63 38.84
CA ASP A 339 13.79 10.63 37.39
C ASP A 339 12.67 9.76 36.84
N VAL A 340 12.11 10.21 35.73
CA VAL A 340 11.15 9.51 34.90
C VAL A 340 11.70 9.50 33.48
N VAL A 341 11.78 8.32 32.90
CA VAL A 341 12.22 8.15 31.51
C VAL A 341 10.98 8.05 30.62
N VAL A 342 10.92 8.91 29.61
CA VAL A 342 9.81 9.02 28.67
C VAL A 342 10.28 8.61 27.29
N PHE A 343 9.71 7.53 26.75
CA PHE A 343 9.91 7.09 25.37
C PHE A 343 8.71 7.51 24.53
N LYS A 344 8.90 8.50 23.64
CA LYS A 344 7.89 8.97 22.69
C LYS A 344 8.05 8.27 21.35
N MET A 345 6.94 7.75 20.84
CA MET A 345 6.85 7.06 19.56
C MET A 345 6.08 7.91 18.57
N ARG A 346 6.62 8.08 17.35
CA ARG A 346 6.02 8.93 16.31
C ARG A 346 5.84 8.21 14.97
N GLY A 347 4.75 8.52 14.29
CA GLY A 347 4.45 8.05 12.93
C GLY A 347 4.04 6.58 12.88
N ALA A 348 4.33 5.90 11.77
CA ALA A 348 4.04 4.47 11.61
C ALA A 348 5.17 3.62 12.21
N VAL A 349 4.89 2.99 13.36
CA VAL A 349 5.85 2.15 14.08
C VAL A 349 5.82 0.73 13.53
N ARG A 350 6.97 0.30 13.00
CA ARG A 350 7.23 -1.06 12.52
C ARG A 350 8.39 -1.68 13.31
N PHE A 351 8.84 -2.87 12.89
CA PHE A 351 9.93 -3.61 13.54
C PHE A 351 11.15 -2.73 13.91
N ALA A 352 11.71 -1.99 12.96
CA ALA A 352 12.91 -1.18 13.22
C ALA A 352 12.66 -0.03 14.21
N GLY A 353 11.43 0.48 14.28
CA GLY A 353 11.03 1.50 15.27
C GLY A 353 10.85 0.90 16.66
N SER A 354 10.17 -0.24 16.78
CA SER A 354 10.00 -0.95 18.05
C SER A 354 11.32 -1.53 18.58
N GLU A 355 12.18 -2.05 17.70
CA GLU A 355 13.51 -2.55 18.09
C GLU A 355 14.44 -1.42 18.54
N ARG A 356 14.33 -0.23 17.94
CA ARG A 356 15.00 0.97 18.44
C ARG A 356 14.52 1.37 19.82
N LEU A 357 13.21 1.26 20.07
CA LEU A 357 12.65 1.50 21.39
C LEU A 357 13.23 0.49 22.40
N THR A 358 13.27 -0.80 22.07
CA THR A 358 13.89 -1.83 22.92
C THR A 358 15.34 -1.50 23.25
N ARG A 359 16.15 -1.08 22.25
CA ARG A 359 17.54 -0.63 22.51
C ARG A 359 17.61 0.61 23.38
N ALA A 360 16.71 1.57 23.20
CA ALA A 360 16.67 2.77 24.03
C ALA A 360 16.33 2.42 25.48
N ILE A 361 15.35 1.54 25.70
CA ILE A 361 15.01 1.01 27.04
C ILE A 361 16.23 0.33 27.67
N ALA A 362 16.86 -0.60 26.95
CA ALA A 362 18.02 -1.33 27.44
C ALA A 362 19.19 -0.40 27.78
N ARG A 363 19.41 0.64 26.96
CA ARG A 363 20.46 1.63 27.20
C ARG A 363 20.15 2.50 28.42
N GLU A 364 18.94 3.03 28.57
CA GLU A 364 18.65 3.98 29.65
C GLU A 364 18.40 3.29 31.00
N LEU A 365 17.76 2.12 30.98
CA LEU A 365 17.25 1.45 32.18
C LEU A 365 17.95 0.13 32.53
N GLY A 366 18.79 -0.40 31.63
CA GLY A 366 19.51 -1.64 31.84
C GLY A 366 20.71 -1.50 32.77
N ASP A 367 21.50 -2.57 32.88
CA ASP A 367 22.74 -2.55 33.65
C ASP A 367 23.78 -1.61 33.02
N PRO A 368 24.57 -0.87 33.83
CA PRO A 368 25.66 -0.07 33.31
C PRO A 368 26.68 -0.90 32.53
N ASP A 369 26.94 -0.54 31.27
CA ASP A 369 28.00 -1.14 30.45
C ASP A 369 29.24 -0.24 30.51
N PRO A 370 30.40 -0.72 31.02
CA PRO A 370 31.65 0.04 31.03
C PRO A 370 32.12 0.53 29.64
N ARG A 371 31.59 -0.03 28.55
CA ARG A 371 31.93 0.32 27.16
C ARG A 371 30.99 1.38 26.54
N ASP A 372 29.85 1.69 27.16
CA ASP A 372 28.90 2.73 26.74
C ASP A 372 28.65 3.73 27.89
N PRO A 373 29.44 4.81 27.99
CA PRO A 373 29.22 5.85 28.97
C PRO A 373 27.81 6.44 28.87
N GLY A 374 27.01 6.28 29.94
CA GLY A 374 25.60 6.68 29.99
C GLY A 374 24.62 5.51 29.90
N SER A 375 25.08 4.29 29.57
CA SER A 375 24.25 3.09 29.72
C SER A 375 23.89 2.87 31.19
N GLY A 376 22.63 2.55 31.47
CA GLY A 376 22.07 2.37 32.80
C GLY A 376 22.02 3.64 33.65
N ALA A 377 22.20 4.83 33.06
CA ALA A 377 22.23 6.10 33.80
C ALA A 377 20.94 6.39 34.57
N HIS A 378 19.82 5.81 34.13
CA HIS A 378 18.50 5.99 34.74
C HIS A 378 17.92 4.67 35.23
N SER A 379 18.77 3.69 35.57
CA SER A 379 18.35 2.38 36.10
C SER A 379 17.55 2.47 37.39
N ASP A 380 17.59 3.60 38.10
CA ASP A 380 16.83 3.88 39.34
C ASP A 380 15.60 4.77 39.13
N ALA A 381 15.25 5.10 37.88
CA ALA A 381 14.08 5.89 37.53
C ALA A 381 12.81 5.34 38.22
N CYS A 382 12.00 6.25 38.78
CA CYS A 382 10.82 5.87 39.56
C CYS A 382 9.64 5.41 38.69
N ALA A 383 9.61 5.84 37.43
CA ALA A 383 8.62 5.42 36.46
C ALA A 383 9.17 5.47 35.02
N VAL A 384 8.54 4.68 34.15
CA VAL A 384 8.79 4.66 32.71
C VAL A 384 7.49 5.02 31.99
N VAL A 385 7.56 5.99 31.09
CA VAL A 385 6.41 6.45 30.31
C VAL A 385 6.61 6.08 28.85
N PHE A 386 5.66 5.35 28.27
CA PHE A 386 5.57 5.13 26.83
C PHE A 386 4.51 6.06 26.26
N SER A 387 4.88 6.96 25.36
CA SER A 387 3.93 7.87 24.70
C SER A 387 3.71 7.49 23.24
N PHE A 388 2.48 7.10 22.93
CA PHE A 388 2.00 6.80 21.57
C PHE A 388 1.10 7.92 21.01
N ARG A 389 1.07 9.09 21.66
CA ARG A 389 0.27 10.24 21.22
C ARG A 389 0.48 10.61 19.76
N ASP A 390 1.73 10.60 19.31
CA ASP A 390 2.10 10.97 17.93
C ASP A 390 2.30 9.74 17.03
N ALA A 391 1.99 8.55 17.54
CA ALA A 391 2.04 7.31 16.76
C ALA A 391 0.74 7.16 15.96
N TYR A 392 0.88 7.06 14.65
CA TYR A 392 -0.25 6.86 13.75
C TYR A 392 -0.72 5.40 13.71
N SER A 393 0.22 4.45 13.75
CA SER A 393 -0.08 3.02 13.75
C SER A 393 1.08 2.19 14.27
N LEU A 394 0.77 1.01 14.83
CA LEU A 394 1.74 -0.02 15.17
C LEU A 394 1.45 -1.28 14.35
N SER A 395 2.47 -1.83 13.69
CA SER A 395 2.33 -3.16 13.08
C SER A 395 2.14 -4.24 14.16
N SER A 396 1.58 -5.40 13.80
CA SER A 396 1.42 -6.52 14.74
C SER A 396 2.73 -6.96 15.38
N ILE A 397 3.84 -6.89 14.63
CA ILE A 397 5.19 -7.18 15.12
C ILE A 397 5.67 -6.09 16.09
N ALA A 398 5.50 -4.82 15.73
CA ALA A 398 5.88 -3.72 16.61
C ALA A 398 5.12 -3.78 17.93
N ARG A 399 3.80 -3.98 17.86
CA ARG A 399 2.93 -4.15 19.03
C ARG A 399 3.39 -5.28 19.94
N ARG A 400 3.70 -6.46 19.38
CA ARG A 400 4.23 -7.60 20.16
C ARG A 400 5.53 -7.27 20.88
N ILE A 401 6.45 -6.57 20.21
CA ILE A 401 7.73 -6.15 20.81
C ILE A 401 7.48 -5.16 21.94
N VAL A 402 6.65 -4.12 21.72
CA VAL A 402 6.30 -3.15 22.77
C VAL A 402 5.59 -3.83 23.94
N HIS A 403 4.68 -4.77 23.69
CA HIS A 403 4.01 -5.55 24.73
C HIS A 403 5.03 -6.32 25.59
N GLU A 404 6.00 -6.96 24.95
CA GLU A 404 7.08 -7.66 25.64
C GLU A 404 7.96 -6.71 26.46
N ASP A 405 8.35 -5.56 25.88
CA ASP A 405 9.17 -4.55 26.58
C ASP A 405 8.47 -4.04 27.86
N VAL A 406 7.18 -3.72 27.77
CA VAL A 406 6.37 -3.30 28.93
C VAL A 406 6.26 -4.43 29.96
N ASN A 407 6.01 -5.67 29.53
CA ASN A 407 5.89 -6.81 30.43
C ASN A 407 7.18 -7.10 31.20
N ARG A 408 8.35 -6.95 30.56
CA ARG A 408 9.65 -7.09 31.22
C ARG A 408 9.85 -6.01 32.28
N LEU A 409 9.61 -4.75 31.94
CA LEU A 409 9.72 -3.64 32.90
C LEU A 409 8.80 -3.84 34.12
N LEU A 410 7.55 -4.27 33.91
CA LEU A 410 6.63 -4.60 35.01
C LEU A 410 7.09 -5.80 35.84
N SER A 411 7.74 -6.78 35.21
CA SER A 411 8.32 -7.95 35.89
C SER A 411 9.52 -7.56 36.75
N ASP A 412 10.33 -6.62 36.28
CA ASP A 412 11.46 -6.01 36.99
C ASP A 412 11.02 -5.02 38.09
N GLY A 413 9.71 -4.86 38.30
CA GLY A 413 9.14 -4.02 39.36
C GLY A 413 9.12 -2.52 39.04
N LYS A 414 9.34 -2.13 37.78
CA LYS A 414 9.20 -0.75 37.34
C LYS A 414 7.73 -0.33 37.29
N SER A 415 7.46 0.92 37.67
CA SER A 415 6.18 1.56 37.40
C SER A 415 6.13 1.96 35.93
N VAL A 416 5.15 1.47 35.17
CA VAL A 416 5.02 1.72 33.74
C VAL A 416 3.68 2.40 33.44
N VAL A 417 3.75 3.55 32.78
CA VAL A 417 2.59 4.32 32.32
C VAL A 417 2.61 4.42 30.80
N VAL A 418 1.45 4.23 30.17
CA VAL A 418 1.28 4.28 28.71
C VAL A 418 0.31 5.40 28.36
N ILE A 419 0.73 6.35 27.53
CA ILE A 419 -0.12 7.40 26.96
C ILE A 419 -0.53 6.93 25.56
N ASP A 420 -1.78 6.49 25.38
CA ASP A 420 -2.27 5.93 24.12
C ASP A 420 -3.72 6.36 23.80
N PRO A 421 -3.94 7.63 23.45
CA PRO A 421 -5.29 8.17 23.21
C PRO A 421 -5.94 7.57 21.96
N SER A 422 -5.14 7.14 20.99
CA SER A 422 -5.61 6.52 19.74
C SER A 422 -5.74 5.00 19.84
N ARG A 423 -5.45 4.42 21.02
CA ARG A 423 -5.51 2.98 21.30
C ARG A 423 -4.73 2.12 20.32
N VAL A 424 -3.62 2.64 19.77
CA VAL A 424 -2.82 1.94 18.75
C VAL A 424 -2.10 0.71 19.31
N LEU A 425 -1.89 0.67 20.63
CA LEU A 425 -1.22 -0.42 21.32
C LEU A 425 -2.13 -1.64 21.48
N GLU A 426 -3.46 -1.48 21.44
CA GLU A 426 -4.45 -2.55 21.61
C GLU A 426 -4.10 -3.49 22.78
N TRP A 427 -3.85 -2.93 23.96
CA TRP A 427 -3.46 -3.71 25.14
C TRP A 427 -4.64 -4.55 25.66
N ASP A 428 -4.46 -5.87 25.75
CA ASP A 428 -5.48 -6.77 26.31
C ASP A 428 -5.39 -6.80 27.83
N LEU A 429 -6.38 -6.19 28.49
CA LEU A 429 -6.47 -6.12 29.94
C LEU A 429 -6.87 -7.47 30.59
N LYS A 430 -7.28 -8.48 29.82
CA LYS A 430 -7.88 -9.71 30.37
C LYS A 430 -6.88 -10.84 30.63
N THR A 431 -5.69 -10.79 30.05
CA THR A 431 -4.78 -11.96 29.99
C THR A 431 -3.52 -11.82 30.85
N ASN A 432 -3.28 -10.68 31.52
CA ASN A 432 -2.01 -10.40 32.18
C ASN A 432 -2.19 -9.91 33.65
N PRO A 433 -1.59 -10.57 34.66
CA PRO A 433 -1.79 -10.24 36.08
C PRO A 433 -1.13 -8.93 36.54
N LYS A 434 -0.17 -8.39 35.77
CA LYS A 434 0.40 -7.04 35.95
C LYS A 434 0.07 -6.21 34.71
N TYR A 435 -0.59 -5.07 34.88
CA TYR A 435 -0.98 -4.19 33.77
C TYR A 435 -0.28 -2.83 33.89
N PRO A 436 0.14 -2.22 32.77
CA PRO A 436 0.55 -0.83 32.78
C PRO A 436 -0.67 0.07 33.01
N VAL A 437 -0.44 1.26 33.55
CA VAL A 437 -1.50 2.27 33.65
C VAL A 437 -1.63 2.98 32.31
N VAL A 438 -2.78 2.84 31.64
CA VAL A 438 -3.05 3.47 30.34
C VAL A 438 -3.85 4.75 30.54
N VAL A 439 -3.36 5.86 29.98
CA VAL A 439 -3.93 7.20 30.12
C VAL A 439 -4.03 7.92 28.77
N GLU A 440 -4.78 9.02 28.73
CA GLU A 440 -5.06 9.77 27.51
C GLU A 440 -4.05 10.90 27.24
N ASN A 441 -3.35 11.38 28.27
CA ASN A 441 -2.45 12.53 28.15
C ASN A 441 -1.34 12.56 29.20
N GLU A 442 -0.36 13.45 28.97
CA GLU A 442 0.82 13.63 29.84
C GLU A 442 0.42 14.09 31.25
N THR A 443 -0.64 14.88 31.43
CA THR A 443 -1.10 15.33 32.76
C THR A 443 -1.56 14.16 33.61
N GLN A 444 -2.39 13.28 33.07
CA GLN A 444 -2.84 12.07 33.77
C GLN A 444 -1.68 11.12 34.10
N ALA A 445 -0.69 11.02 33.19
CA ALA A 445 0.50 10.23 33.45
C ALA A 445 1.30 10.79 34.64
N LEU A 446 1.50 12.11 34.66
CA LEU A 446 2.22 12.78 35.74
C LEU A 446 1.45 12.69 37.06
N ASP A 447 0.15 12.98 37.08
CA ASP A 447 -0.66 12.89 38.30
C ASP A 447 -0.61 11.48 38.91
N HIS A 448 -0.57 10.43 38.09
CA HIS A 448 -0.40 9.05 38.54
C HIS A 448 1.00 8.78 39.14
N ILE A 449 2.05 9.36 38.55
CA ILE A 449 3.44 9.12 38.96
C ILE A 449 3.81 9.96 40.19
N GLY A 450 3.45 11.25 40.21
CA GLY A 450 3.97 12.25 41.13
C GLY A 450 2.93 12.91 42.04
N GLY A 451 1.66 12.49 41.96
CA GLY A 451 0.55 13.09 42.71
C GLY A 451 -0.08 14.28 41.99
N ALA A 452 -1.26 14.70 42.48
CA ALA A 452 -2.09 15.70 41.81
C ALA A 452 -1.39 17.06 41.64
N GLY A 453 -1.31 17.55 40.40
CA GLY A 453 -0.73 18.85 40.06
C GLY A 453 0.80 18.87 40.11
N CYS A 454 1.45 17.71 40.09
CA CYS A 454 2.89 17.61 39.89
C CYS A 454 3.29 18.04 38.46
N LYS A 455 4.56 18.36 38.30
CA LYS A 455 5.15 18.76 37.01
C LYS A 455 6.38 17.92 36.71
N ALA A 456 6.74 17.83 35.44
CA ALA A 456 8.00 17.27 35.00
C ALA A 456 8.87 18.38 34.40
N VAL A 457 10.13 18.46 34.83
CA VAL A 457 11.13 19.37 34.26
C VAL A 457 12.13 18.54 33.48
N SER A 458 12.30 18.88 32.19
CA SER A 458 13.26 18.20 31.32
C SER A 458 14.67 18.40 31.84
N GLN A 459 15.48 17.34 31.87
CA GLN A 459 16.92 17.48 32.12
C GLN A 459 17.68 17.98 30.88
N ASP A 460 17.03 18.01 29.70
CA ASP A 460 17.64 18.41 28.42
C ASP A 460 17.59 19.94 28.13
N ASP A 461 17.07 20.78 29.04
CA ASP A 461 17.00 22.24 28.86
C ASP A 461 18.36 22.96 29.14
N SER A 462 19.46 22.36 28.71
CA SER A 462 20.75 23.03 28.56
C SER A 462 21.08 23.20 27.07
N TRP A 463 20.55 24.26 26.48
CA TRP A 463 21.03 24.85 25.23
C TRP A 463 21.31 26.32 25.44
#